data_AF-A0A0C9XN15-F1
#
_entry.id   AF-A0A0C9XN15-F1
#
_cell.length_a   1.000
_cell.length_b   1.000
_cell.length_c   1.000
_cell.angle_alpha   90.00
_cell.angle_beta   90.00
_cell.angle_gamma   90.00
#
_symmetry.space_group_name_H-M   'P 1'
#
loop_
_entity.id
_entity.type
_entity.pdbx_description
1 polymer ?
#
loop_
_entity_poly.entity_id
_entity_poly.type
_entity_poly.pdbx_seq_one_letter_code
_entity_poly.pdbx_strand_id
1 'polypeptide(L)'
;MSPGPPVSYPNYRPPPNEDELVINVWFGPKGTISPAHTDPFFNCYAQVVGRKTVWLAPPEITTSMYPYRPSLVDTDKTHHPAANATEPLMSNTSRVDVFPTSKDVQDASKNEYPAFWNMVPAKALSVTLDPGDLLFFPPGWWHAMRSEDVSFSVSMWF
;
A
#
# COMPACT_ATOMS: atom_id res chain seq x y z
N MET A 1 -21.85 -9.20 -2.65
CA MET A 1 -20.98 -10.34 -2.97
C MET A 1 -19.68 -9.78 -3.48
N SER A 2 -18.57 -10.08 -2.82
CA SER A 2 -17.25 -9.67 -3.26
C SER A 2 -16.89 -10.28 -4.63
N PRO A 3 -16.01 -9.64 -5.41
CA PRO A 3 -15.58 -10.17 -6.71
C PRO A 3 -14.90 -11.53 -6.54
N GLY A 4 -14.92 -12.36 -7.58
CA GLY A 4 -14.09 -13.56 -7.62
C GLY A 4 -12.58 -13.22 -7.64
N PRO A 5 -11.70 -14.19 -7.37
CA PRO A 5 -10.26 -13.98 -7.41
C PRO A 5 -9.77 -13.44 -8.77
N PRO A 6 -9.00 -12.34 -8.81
CA PRO A 6 -8.42 -11.86 -10.05
C PRO A 6 -7.29 -12.79 -10.52
N VAL A 7 -7.01 -12.79 -11.83
CA VAL A 7 -5.94 -13.62 -12.42
C VAL A 7 -4.58 -13.34 -11.78
N SER A 8 -4.31 -12.08 -11.40
CA SER A 8 -3.08 -11.67 -10.73
C SER A 8 -3.00 -12.08 -9.25
N TYR A 9 -4.12 -12.50 -8.64
CA TYR A 9 -4.20 -12.86 -7.22
C TYR A 9 -5.17 -14.03 -6.99
N PRO A 10 -4.82 -15.26 -7.44
CA PRO A 10 -5.74 -16.41 -7.46
C PRO A 10 -6.15 -16.90 -6.06
N ASN A 11 -5.33 -16.60 -5.04
CA ASN A 11 -5.58 -17.01 -3.65
C ASN A 11 -6.45 -15.99 -2.89
N TYR A 12 -7.04 -15.01 -3.57
CA TYR A 12 -7.89 -14.01 -2.93
C TYR A 12 -9.04 -14.66 -2.15
N ARG A 13 -9.28 -14.10 -0.97
CA ARG A 13 -10.42 -14.38 -0.10
C ARG A 13 -10.93 -13.04 0.43
N PRO A 14 -12.25 -12.83 0.46
CA PRO A 14 -12.79 -11.64 1.11
C PRO A 14 -12.46 -11.65 2.62
N PRO A 15 -12.62 -10.52 3.32
CA PRO A 15 -12.51 -10.48 4.78
C PRO A 15 -13.37 -11.58 5.44
N PRO A 16 -12.86 -12.25 6.49
CA PRO A 16 -13.52 -13.43 7.07
C PRO A 16 -14.69 -13.10 8.00
N ASN A 17 -15.09 -11.82 8.10
CA ASN A 17 -16.21 -11.40 8.94
C ASN A 17 -17.55 -11.60 8.20
N GLU A 18 -18.66 -11.51 8.94
CA GLU A 18 -20.01 -11.73 8.41
C GLU A 18 -20.35 -10.82 7.22
N ASP A 19 -19.85 -9.58 7.24
CA ASP A 19 -20.11 -8.58 6.22
C ASP A 19 -19.19 -8.69 4.99
N GLU A 20 -18.17 -9.58 5.03
CA GLU A 20 -17.10 -9.65 4.04
C GLU A 20 -16.46 -8.26 3.77
N LEU A 21 -16.42 -7.39 4.79
CA LEU A 21 -16.05 -5.98 4.66
C LEU A 21 -15.26 -5.49 5.87
N VAL A 22 -14.15 -4.79 5.64
CA VAL A 22 -13.42 -4.05 6.66
C VAL A 22 -13.36 -2.58 6.27
N ILE A 23 -13.78 -1.70 7.18
CA ILE A 23 -13.72 -0.26 6.99
C ILE A 23 -12.63 0.31 7.88
N ASN A 24 -11.64 0.95 7.27
CA ASN A 24 -10.57 1.65 7.97
C ASN A 24 -10.72 3.16 7.79
N VAL A 25 -10.37 3.91 8.83
CA VAL A 25 -10.32 5.37 8.82
C VAL A 25 -8.87 5.81 8.97
N TRP A 26 -8.45 6.72 8.10
CA TRP A 26 -7.10 7.28 8.09
C TRP A 26 -7.17 8.77 8.37
N PHE A 27 -6.62 9.20 9.50
CA PHE A 27 -6.56 10.62 9.88
C PHE A 27 -5.13 11.00 10.24
N GLY A 28 -4.64 12.10 9.68
CA GLY A 28 -3.27 12.54 9.95
C GLY A 28 -2.94 13.95 9.43
N PRO A 29 -1.83 14.53 9.90
CA PRO A 29 -1.36 15.82 9.40
C PRO A 29 -0.79 15.73 7.98
N LYS A 30 -0.50 16.91 7.41
CA LYS A 30 0.28 17.03 6.17
C LYS A 30 1.62 16.32 6.33
N GLY A 31 2.03 15.58 5.29
CA GLY A 31 3.29 14.87 5.23
C GLY A 31 3.26 13.46 5.82
N THR A 32 2.14 12.99 6.39
CA THR A 32 2.01 11.57 6.78
C THR A 32 2.21 10.67 5.57
N ILE A 33 3.13 9.71 5.69
CA ILE A 33 3.45 8.72 4.66
C ILE A 33 3.06 7.33 5.16
N SER A 34 2.35 6.59 4.31
CA SER A 34 2.26 5.13 4.39
C SER A 34 3.22 4.55 3.33
N PRO A 35 4.29 3.83 3.72
CA PRO A 35 5.25 3.27 2.78
C PRO A 35 4.62 2.33 1.75
N ALA A 36 5.33 2.03 0.66
CA ALA A 36 4.83 1.11 -0.37
C ALA A 36 4.58 -0.29 0.22
N HIS A 37 3.34 -0.78 0.13
CA HIS A 37 2.94 -2.10 0.64
C HIS A 37 1.85 -2.73 -0.22
N THR A 38 1.49 -3.98 0.08
CA THR A 38 0.37 -4.70 -0.53
C THR A 38 -0.61 -5.18 0.52
N ASP A 39 -1.89 -5.19 0.17
CA ASP A 39 -2.97 -5.75 0.98
C ASP A 39 -3.65 -6.92 0.24
N PRO A 40 -4.24 -7.88 0.97
CA PRO A 40 -4.85 -9.06 0.38
C PRO A 40 -6.29 -8.84 -0.09
N PHE A 41 -6.81 -7.61 -0.07
CA PHE A 41 -8.21 -7.29 -0.37
C PHE A 41 -8.37 -6.35 -1.57
N PHE A 42 -9.55 -6.35 -2.19
CA PHE A 42 -9.94 -5.22 -3.03
C PHE A 42 -10.10 -3.99 -2.14
N ASN A 43 -9.71 -2.82 -2.63
CA ASN A 43 -9.84 -1.59 -1.86
C ASN A 43 -10.54 -0.50 -2.67
N CYS A 44 -11.60 0.04 -2.09
CA CYS A 44 -12.17 1.33 -2.47
C CYS A 44 -11.68 2.37 -1.46
N TYR A 45 -10.76 3.24 -1.89
CA TYR A 45 -10.16 4.28 -1.08
C TYR A 45 -10.80 5.63 -1.40
N ALA A 46 -11.62 6.14 -0.47
CA ALA A 46 -12.31 7.41 -0.60
C ALA A 46 -11.55 8.52 0.13
N GLN A 47 -11.26 9.61 -0.58
CA GLN A 47 -10.67 10.80 0.02
C GLN A 47 -11.79 11.73 0.48
N VAL A 48 -11.80 12.12 1.76
CA VAL A 48 -12.91 12.89 2.37
C VAL A 48 -12.49 14.30 2.75
N VAL A 49 -11.34 14.48 3.40
CA VAL A 49 -10.81 15.79 3.80
C VAL A 49 -9.36 15.93 3.39
N GLY A 50 -8.99 17.09 2.85
CA GLY A 50 -7.65 17.34 2.33
C GLY A 50 -7.31 16.45 1.14
N ARG A 51 -6.07 16.54 0.66
CA ARG A 51 -5.61 15.77 -0.51
C ARG A 51 -4.63 14.66 -0.13
N LYS A 52 -4.64 13.60 -0.92
CA LYS A 52 -3.74 12.45 -0.71
C LYS A 52 -3.17 11.96 -2.04
N THR A 53 -1.85 11.95 -2.13
CA THR A 53 -1.15 11.34 -3.26
C THR A 53 -1.02 9.84 -3.03
N VAL A 54 -1.49 9.04 -3.98
CA VAL A 54 -1.37 7.59 -4.00
C VAL A 54 -0.45 7.20 -5.14
N TRP A 55 0.62 6.50 -4.81
CA TRP A 55 1.50 5.81 -5.76
C TRP A 55 1.06 4.36 -5.87
N LEU A 56 1.01 3.82 -7.07
CA LEU A 56 0.55 2.45 -7.37
C LEU A 56 1.55 1.74 -8.28
N ALA A 57 1.76 0.45 -8.07
CA ALA A 57 2.48 -0.40 -9.01
C ALA A 57 1.89 -1.81 -9.03
N PRO A 58 1.89 -2.49 -10.19
CA PRO A 58 1.14 -3.72 -10.33
C PRO A 58 1.88 -4.92 -9.71
N PRO A 59 1.20 -6.04 -9.41
CA PRO A 59 1.80 -7.17 -8.69
C PRO A 59 3.00 -7.80 -9.42
N GLU A 60 3.09 -7.68 -10.75
CA GLU A 60 4.15 -8.33 -11.54
C GLU A 60 5.54 -7.71 -11.28
N ILE A 61 5.62 -6.53 -10.65
CA ILE A 61 6.90 -5.93 -10.28
C ILE A 61 7.39 -6.30 -8.86
N THR A 62 6.67 -7.17 -8.15
CA THR A 62 6.97 -7.59 -6.76
C THR A 62 8.43 -8.00 -6.55
N THR A 63 9.04 -8.70 -7.51
CA THR A 63 10.45 -9.13 -7.43
C THR A 63 11.44 -7.97 -7.36
N SER A 64 11.02 -6.77 -7.80
CA SER A 64 11.82 -5.54 -7.81
C SER A 64 11.43 -4.57 -6.69
N MET A 65 10.50 -4.95 -5.80
CA MET A 65 10.01 -4.08 -4.71
C MET A 65 10.81 -4.17 -3.42
N TYR A 66 11.79 -5.07 -3.31
CA TYR A 66 12.63 -5.24 -2.12
C TYR A 66 11.83 -5.28 -0.79
N PRO A 67 10.86 -6.20 -0.65
CA PRO A 67 10.12 -6.34 0.59
C PRO A 67 11.04 -6.67 1.78
N TYR A 68 10.63 -6.34 3.00
CA TYR A 68 11.34 -6.83 4.18
C TYR A 68 11.33 -8.36 4.21
N ARG A 69 12.47 -8.94 4.58
CA ARG A 69 12.55 -10.41 4.70
C ARG A 69 11.85 -10.85 5.99
N PRO A 70 11.37 -12.11 6.01
CA PRO A 70 10.99 -12.73 7.26
C PRO A 70 12.08 -12.60 8.32
N SER A 71 11.82 -11.88 9.41
CA SER A 71 12.62 -12.03 10.62
C SER A 71 12.23 -13.37 11.23
N LEU A 72 13.20 -14.27 11.45
CA LEU A 72 12.99 -15.51 12.20
C LEU A 72 12.76 -15.26 13.70
N VAL A 73 12.75 -14.00 14.12
CA VAL A 73 12.60 -13.56 15.51
C VAL A 73 11.62 -12.39 15.53
N ASP A 74 10.34 -12.64 15.79
CA ASP A 74 9.53 -11.69 16.56
C ASP A 74 8.37 -12.39 17.28
N THR A 75 8.25 -12.12 18.58
CA THR A 75 7.34 -12.75 19.54
C THR A 75 6.31 -11.79 20.11
N ASP A 76 6.22 -10.55 19.61
CA ASP A 76 5.32 -9.56 20.20
C ASP A 76 4.08 -9.29 19.34
N LYS A 77 2.96 -9.93 19.72
CA LYS A 77 1.64 -9.72 19.11
C LYS A 77 0.96 -8.50 19.75
N THR A 78 1.38 -7.29 19.37
CA THR A 78 0.59 -6.09 19.66
C THR A 78 -0.63 -6.05 18.74
N HIS A 79 -1.83 -6.08 19.33
CA HIS A 79 -3.12 -6.11 18.64
C HIS A 79 -3.37 -4.79 17.88
N HIS A 80 -2.90 -4.68 16.65
CA HIS A 80 -3.32 -3.64 15.71
C HIS A 80 -4.32 -4.25 14.71
N PRO A 81 -5.61 -3.87 14.73
CA PRO A 81 -6.63 -4.44 13.84
C PRO A 81 -6.42 -4.09 12.36
N ALA A 82 -5.59 -3.07 12.06
CA ALA A 82 -5.14 -2.73 10.71
C ALA A 82 -3.81 -3.39 10.31
N ALA A 83 -3.18 -4.14 11.22
CA ALA A 83 -2.02 -4.95 10.85
C ALA A 83 -2.51 -6.22 10.14
N ASN A 84 -1.83 -6.60 9.06
CA ASN A 84 -2.13 -7.78 8.27
C ASN A 84 -1.97 -9.03 9.16
N ALA A 85 -3.07 -9.50 9.75
CA ALA A 85 -3.05 -10.63 10.70
C ALA A 85 -2.66 -11.98 10.05
N THR A 86 -2.56 -12.02 8.72
CA THR A 86 -2.18 -13.20 7.93
C THR A 86 -0.67 -13.37 7.77
N GLU A 87 0.14 -12.33 8.02
CA GLU A 87 1.61 -12.40 7.98
C GLU A 87 2.15 -11.40 9.02
N PRO A 88 2.69 -11.84 10.19
CA PRO A 88 3.31 -10.96 11.19
C PRO A 88 4.66 -10.41 10.72
N LEU A 89 4.82 -10.32 9.41
CA LEU A 89 6.04 -10.23 8.67
C LEU A 89 5.87 -9.03 7.77
N MET A 90 6.75 -8.04 7.87
CA MET A 90 6.76 -6.87 6.98
C MET A 90 7.08 -7.23 5.51
N SER A 91 6.92 -8.49 5.11
CA SER A 91 7.12 -9.04 3.77
C SER A 91 6.16 -8.47 2.73
N ASN A 92 5.04 -7.89 3.15
CA ASN A 92 4.15 -7.15 2.27
C ASN A 92 4.55 -5.66 2.12
N THR A 93 5.60 -5.19 2.79
CA THR A 93 6.05 -3.79 2.81
C THR A 93 7.43 -3.66 2.17
N SER A 94 7.58 -2.69 1.27
CA SER A 94 8.82 -2.39 0.57
C SER A 94 9.81 -1.64 1.48
N ARG A 95 11.10 -1.91 1.28
CA ARG A 95 12.19 -1.11 1.86
C ARG A 95 12.49 0.17 1.06
N VAL A 96 11.96 0.28 -0.15
CA VAL A 96 12.23 1.42 -1.04
C VAL A 96 11.26 2.56 -0.72
N ASP A 97 11.81 3.73 -0.41
CA ASP A 97 11.01 4.96 -0.34
C ASP A 97 10.67 5.44 -1.76
N VAL A 98 9.38 5.45 -2.08
CA VAL A 98 8.85 5.89 -3.38
C VAL A 98 8.52 7.39 -3.41
N PHE A 99 8.68 8.09 -2.29
CA PHE A 99 8.51 9.54 -2.16
C PHE A 99 9.81 10.23 -1.67
N PRO A 100 10.95 10.06 -2.37
CA PRO A 100 12.21 10.63 -1.93
C PRO A 100 12.11 12.15 -1.79
N THR A 101 12.64 12.67 -0.68
CA THR A 101 12.55 14.11 -0.33
C THR A 101 13.59 14.98 -1.04
N SER A 102 14.64 14.38 -1.59
CA SER A 102 15.68 15.07 -2.35
C SER A 102 16.32 14.17 -3.41
N LYS A 103 17.05 14.80 -4.34
CA LYS A 103 17.81 14.08 -5.36
C LYS A 103 18.89 13.19 -4.76
N ASP A 104 19.57 13.64 -3.70
CA ASP A 104 20.62 12.86 -3.04
C ASP A 104 20.06 11.58 -2.41
N VAL A 105 18.88 11.67 -1.77
CA VAL A 105 18.17 10.49 -1.23
C VAL A 105 17.77 9.54 -2.36
N GLN A 106 17.27 10.07 -3.47
CA GLN A 106 16.92 9.27 -4.63
C GLN A 106 18.13 8.56 -5.25
N ASP A 107 19.25 9.25 -5.41
CA ASP A 107 20.46 8.69 -6.01
C ASP A 107 21.11 7.64 -5.10
N ALA A 108 21.08 7.84 -3.77
CA ALA A 108 21.44 6.79 -2.81
C ALA A 108 20.55 5.55 -2.94
N SER A 109 19.23 5.75 -3.06
CA SER A 109 18.26 4.67 -3.27
C SER A 109 18.48 3.92 -4.60
N LYS A 110 18.89 4.62 -5.68
CA LYS A 110 19.26 3.97 -6.96
C LYS A 110 20.44 3.02 -6.80
N ASN A 111 21.42 3.38 -5.99
CA ASN A 111 22.58 2.55 -5.74
C ASN A 111 22.24 1.33 -4.87
N GLU A 112 21.37 1.49 -3.86
CA GLU A 112 20.97 0.40 -2.97
C GLU A 112 19.95 -0.56 -3.62
N TYR A 113 19.01 -0.03 -4.42
CA TYR A 113 17.87 -0.76 -4.98
C TYR A 113 17.80 -0.65 -6.52
N PRO A 114 18.84 -1.03 -7.27
CA PRO A 114 18.93 -0.78 -8.71
C PRO A 114 17.81 -1.45 -9.53
N ALA A 115 17.35 -2.64 -9.14
CA ALA A 115 16.27 -3.32 -9.87
C ALA A 115 14.93 -2.56 -9.77
N PHE A 116 14.69 -1.90 -8.62
CA PHE A 116 13.50 -1.08 -8.42
C PHE A 116 13.51 0.06 -9.44
N TRP A 117 14.59 0.84 -9.44
CA TRP A 117 14.70 2.04 -10.26
C TRP A 117 14.76 1.75 -11.77
N ASN A 118 15.21 0.55 -12.16
CA ASN A 118 15.23 0.13 -13.56
C ASN A 118 13.87 -0.38 -14.06
N MET A 119 13.05 -0.98 -13.20
CA MET A 119 11.85 -1.72 -13.62
C MET A 119 10.53 -1.08 -13.20
N VAL A 120 10.47 -0.53 -12.00
CA VAL A 120 9.21 -0.11 -11.35
C VAL A 120 8.72 1.24 -11.88
N PRO A 121 9.55 2.30 -12.04
CA PRO A 121 9.07 3.61 -12.49
C PRO A 121 8.33 3.58 -13.83
N ALA A 122 8.70 2.68 -14.74
CA ALA A 122 8.05 2.56 -16.06
C ALA A 122 6.65 1.94 -16.01
N LYS A 123 6.27 1.29 -14.90
CA LYS A 123 4.98 0.61 -14.70
C LYS A 123 4.16 1.21 -13.57
N ALA A 124 4.76 2.07 -12.75
CA ALA A 124 4.10 2.70 -11.65
C ALA A 124 3.23 3.88 -12.12
N LEU A 125 2.20 4.15 -11.33
CA LEU A 125 1.25 5.25 -11.51
C LEU A 125 1.28 6.12 -10.25
N SER A 126 0.93 7.39 -10.40
CA SER A 126 0.74 8.30 -9.28
C SER A 126 -0.45 9.19 -9.55
N VAL A 127 -1.32 9.36 -8.54
CA VAL A 127 -2.51 10.20 -8.61
C VAL A 127 -2.68 10.94 -7.30
N THR A 128 -3.08 12.21 -7.34
CA THR A 128 -3.51 12.95 -6.15
C THR A 128 -5.03 12.95 -6.12
N LEU A 129 -5.59 12.42 -5.04
CA LEU A 129 -7.02 12.39 -4.77
C LEU A 129 -7.44 13.68 -4.07
N ASP A 130 -8.48 14.32 -4.58
CA ASP A 130 -9.20 15.44 -3.98
C ASP A 130 -10.40 14.94 -3.16
N PRO A 131 -10.96 15.76 -2.24
CA PRO A 131 -12.18 15.41 -1.52
C PRO A 131 -13.33 15.02 -2.47
N GLY A 132 -13.89 13.82 -2.28
CA GLY A 132 -14.93 13.25 -3.12
C GLY A 132 -14.42 12.22 -4.14
N ASP A 133 -13.11 12.16 -4.38
CA ASP A 133 -12.52 11.14 -5.25
C ASP A 133 -12.54 9.76 -4.59
N LEU A 134 -12.76 8.75 -5.43
CA LEU A 134 -12.69 7.34 -5.07
C LEU A 134 -11.66 6.65 -5.97
N LEU A 135 -10.67 6.01 -5.35
CA LEU A 135 -9.70 5.18 -6.03
C LEU A 135 -9.97 3.71 -5.75
N PHE A 136 -10.11 2.92 -6.79
CA PHE A 136 -10.22 1.47 -6.69
C PHE A 136 -8.89 0.81 -7.08
N PHE A 137 -8.44 -0.17 -6.28
CA PHE A 137 -7.33 -1.04 -6.67
C PHE A 137 -7.52 -2.51 -6.21
N PRO A 138 -7.11 -3.49 -7.05
CA PRO A 138 -7.21 -4.92 -6.73
C PRO A 138 -6.23 -5.40 -5.63
N PRO A 139 -6.46 -6.58 -5.04
CA PRO A 139 -5.53 -7.20 -4.11
C PRO A 139 -4.14 -7.43 -4.72
N GLY A 140 -3.11 -7.31 -3.88
CA GLY A 140 -1.71 -7.50 -4.26
C GLY A 140 -1.07 -6.33 -5.02
N TRP A 141 -1.82 -5.27 -5.34
CA TRP A 141 -1.24 -4.06 -5.91
C TRP A 141 -0.39 -3.35 -4.86
N TRP A 142 0.83 -2.99 -5.27
CA TRP A 142 1.71 -2.17 -4.44
C TRP A 142 1.15 -0.76 -4.40
N HIS A 143 1.06 -0.19 -3.20
CA HIS A 143 0.58 1.16 -3.03
C HIS A 143 1.29 1.88 -1.88
N ALA A 144 1.61 3.16 -2.10
CA ALA A 144 2.15 4.07 -1.09
C ALA A 144 1.28 5.33 -1.04
N MET A 145 1.17 5.96 0.13
CA MET A 145 0.33 7.16 0.30
C MET A 145 1.13 8.28 0.94
N ARG A 146 0.88 9.51 0.50
CA ARG A 146 1.39 10.73 1.15
C ARG A 146 0.27 11.75 1.29
N SER A 147 0.09 12.25 2.50
CA SER A 147 -0.89 13.30 2.79
C SER A 147 -0.32 14.66 2.36
N GLU A 148 -1.02 15.36 1.46
CA GLU A 148 -0.58 16.68 0.97
C GLU A 148 -1.05 17.83 1.87
N ASP A 149 -2.07 17.56 2.68
CA ASP A 149 -2.71 18.45 3.65
C ASP A 149 -3.02 17.68 4.94
N VAL A 150 -3.60 18.33 5.97
CA VAL A 150 -4.31 17.59 7.03
C VAL A 150 -5.41 16.78 6.35
N SER A 151 -5.43 15.47 6.57
CA SER A 151 -6.14 14.53 5.72
C SER A 151 -7.01 13.56 6.51
N PHE A 152 -8.20 13.27 5.96
CA PHE A 152 -9.08 12.20 6.39
C PHE A 152 -9.51 11.36 5.17
N SER A 153 -9.36 10.05 5.26
CA SER A 153 -9.73 9.10 4.20
C SER A 153 -10.41 7.88 4.78
N VAL A 154 -11.24 7.21 3.98
CA VAL A 154 -11.89 5.95 4.32
C VAL A 154 -11.46 4.89 3.32
N SER A 155 -11.05 3.74 3.82
CA SER A 155 -10.68 2.58 3.00
C SER A 155 -11.68 1.46 3.27
N MET A 156 -12.23 0.89 2.20
CA MET A 156 -13.22 -0.18 2.24
C MET A 156 -12.60 -1.42 1.59
N TRP A 157 -12.22 -2.38 2.43
CA TRP A 157 -11.64 -3.66 2.03
C TRP A 157 -12.71 -4.73 1.91
N PHE A 158 -12.82 -5.38 0.76
CA PHE A 158 -13.85 -6.39 0.50
C PHE A 158 -13.33 -7.57 -0.31
#